data_AF-G2X3S1-F1
#
_entry.id   AF-G2X3S1-F1
#
_cell.length_a   1.000
_cell.length_b   1.000
_cell.length_c   1.000
_cell.angle_alpha   90.00
_cell.angle_beta   90.00
_cell.angle_gamma   90.00
#
_symmetry.space_group_name_H-M   'P 1'
#
loop_
_entity.id
_entity.type
_entity.pdbx_description
1 polymer ?
#
loop_
_entity_poly.entity_id
_entity_poly.type
_entity_poly.pdbx_seq_one_letter_code
_entity_poly.pdbx_strand_id
1 'polypeptide(L)'
;MVGGGGFVAVFTKKSPAPLREEGAQNAVDAAENAASAEQDEVPRVIQHFELTADYTFNPLNTTADEKHQVRKNWDALMPVGHGFFSATKNQNQLPTVTVDPENHPAHITAVFHQLHCLYMIMQAYHSGVQATEETEAMAFHLRHCFEYLRLSLVCHGDTALGGRVDDTTAGEAGAQHVCKDWGAVKRFAETHRTNEFRGIIDTD
;
A
#
# COMPACT_ATOMS: atom_id res chain seq x y z
N MET A 1 -31.45 -7.35 -13.14
CA MET A 1 -30.92 -6.16 -12.44
C MET A 1 -30.71 -6.55 -10.99
N VAL A 2 -29.46 -6.74 -10.57
CA VAL A 2 -29.12 -6.92 -9.15
C VAL A 2 -28.05 -5.88 -8.87
N GLY A 3 -28.43 -4.78 -8.23
CA GLY A 3 -27.52 -3.74 -7.78
C GLY A 3 -26.81 -4.22 -6.52
N GLY A 4 -25.56 -4.64 -6.66
CA GLY A 4 -24.67 -4.87 -5.54
C GLY A 4 -24.10 -3.53 -5.10
N GLY A 5 -24.70 -2.93 -4.06
CA GLY A 5 -24.10 -1.80 -3.37
C GLY A 5 -22.86 -2.28 -2.62
N GLY A 6 -21.69 -2.01 -3.17
CA GLY A 6 -20.41 -2.25 -2.50
C GLY A 6 -20.32 -1.33 -1.28
N PHE A 7 -20.26 -1.92 -0.09
CA PHE A 7 -19.89 -1.19 1.11
C PHE A 7 -18.43 -0.75 0.98
N VAL A 8 -18.19 0.56 0.93
CA VAL A 8 -16.86 1.12 1.12
C VAL A 8 -16.58 1.06 2.62
N ALA A 9 -15.66 0.20 3.05
CA ALA A 9 -15.23 0.16 4.45
C ALA A 9 -14.55 1.49 4.81
N VAL A 10 -15.18 2.28 5.67
CA VAL A 10 -14.60 3.52 6.22
C VAL A 10 -13.91 3.16 7.53
N PHE A 11 -12.57 3.22 7.54
CA PHE A 11 -11.75 2.86 8.70
C PHE A 11 -11.56 4.04 9.65
N THR A 12 -11.72 3.79 10.96
CA THR A 12 -11.33 4.75 12.02
C THR A 12 -10.06 4.28 12.71
N LYS A 13 -9.13 5.21 12.96
CA LYS A 13 -7.89 4.94 13.70
C LYS A 13 -8.26 4.57 15.15
N LYS A 14 -7.89 3.36 15.60
CA LYS A 14 -7.95 3.03 17.04
C LYS A 14 -6.77 3.74 17.72
N SER A 15 -7.03 4.68 18.63
CA SER A 15 -5.97 5.32 19.41
C SER A 15 -5.23 4.29 20.26
N PRO A 16 -3.89 4.34 20.37
CA PRO A 16 -3.16 3.51 21.32
C PRO A 16 -3.59 3.86 22.75
N ALA A 17 -3.69 2.85 23.61
CA ALA A 17 -3.98 3.04 25.04
C ALA A 17 -2.86 3.88 25.68
N PRO A 18 -3.17 4.77 26.64
CA PRO A 18 -2.16 5.58 27.32
C PRO A 18 -1.23 4.66 28.13
N LEU A 19 0.08 4.89 27.99
CA LEU A 19 1.09 4.26 28.84
C LEU A 19 0.92 4.78 30.26
N ARG A 20 0.72 3.86 31.21
CA ARG A 20 0.64 4.15 32.64
C ARG A 20 2.06 4.48 33.13
N GLU A 21 2.26 5.70 33.62
CA GLU A 21 3.53 6.13 34.23
C GLU A 21 3.73 5.45 35.58
N GLU A 22 4.49 4.34 35.60
CA GLU A 22 5.07 3.81 36.83
C GLU A 22 6.57 3.51 36.59
N GLY A 23 7.44 4.33 37.21
CA GLY A 23 8.79 3.94 37.61
C GLY A 23 9.93 4.07 36.58
N ALA A 24 10.47 5.29 36.43
CA ALA A 24 11.64 5.62 35.60
C ALA A 24 12.99 5.01 36.05
N GLN A 25 13.01 4.05 36.99
CA GLN A 25 14.26 3.45 37.49
C GLN A 25 14.55 2.05 36.96
N ASN A 26 13.56 1.35 36.38
CA ASN A 26 13.74 0.01 35.78
C ASN A 26 14.12 0.05 34.29
N ALA A 27 14.20 1.24 33.68
CA ALA A 27 14.46 1.40 32.25
C ALA A 27 15.94 1.24 31.87
N VAL A 28 16.86 1.41 32.83
CA VAL A 28 18.31 1.32 32.58
C VAL A 28 18.74 -0.15 32.48
N ASP A 29 18.22 -1.02 33.36
CA ASP A 29 18.53 -2.45 33.36
C ASP A 29 17.84 -3.22 32.21
N ALA A 30 16.72 -2.69 31.69
CA ALA A 30 16.06 -3.22 30.50
C ALA A 30 16.78 -2.84 29.19
N ALA A 31 17.47 -1.70 29.18
CA ALA A 31 18.25 -1.25 28.01
C ALA A 31 19.53 -2.08 27.82
N GLU A 32 20.17 -2.54 28.90
CA GLU A 32 21.35 -3.41 28.81
C GLU A 32 21.02 -4.86 28.38
N ASN A 33 19.81 -5.35 28.67
CA ASN A 33 19.34 -6.67 28.22
C ASN A 33 18.69 -6.70 26.83
N ALA A 34 18.41 -5.53 26.23
CA ALA A 34 17.87 -5.44 24.86
C ALA A 34 18.93 -5.70 23.77
N ALA A 35 20.21 -5.75 24.13
CA ALA A 35 21.33 -5.98 23.21
C ALA A 35 21.46 -7.43 22.70
N SER A 36 20.47 -8.31 22.91
CA SER A 36 20.47 -9.68 22.34
C SER A 36 19.19 -10.11 21.61
N ALA A 37 18.28 -9.18 21.33
CA ALA A 37 17.16 -9.45 20.44
C ALA A 37 17.38 -8.73 19.10
N GLU A 38 18.27 -9.30 18.28
CA GLU A 38 18.34 -8.97 16.86
C GLU A 38 17.01 -9.44 16.22
N GLN A 39 15.99 -8.56 16.27
CA GLN A 39 14.81 -8.69 15.44
C GLN A 39 15.29 -8.45 14.02
N ASP A 40 15.10 -9.42 13.13
CA ASP A 40 15.41 -9.32 11.70
C ASP A 40 14.78 -8.04 11.13
N GLU A 41 15.54 -6.94 11.11
CA GLU A 41 15.04 -5.68 10.57
C GLU A 41 14.95 -5.83 9.06
N VAL A 42 13.79 -5.50 8.48
CA VAL A 42 13.59 -5.55 7.03
C VAL A 42 14.67 -4.68 6.38
N PRO A 43 15.48 -5.21 5.44
CA PRO A 43 16.57 -4.46 4.83
C PRO A 43 16.08 -3.14 4.22
N ARG A 44 16.79 -2.03 4.52
CA ARG A 44 16.49 -0.68 4.00
C ARG A 44 17.61 -0.20 3.10
N VAL A 45 17.26 0.46 1.99
CA VAL A 45 18.19 1.02 1.01
C VAL A 45 17.73 2.42 0.63
N ILE A 46 18.68 3.37 0.51
CA ILE A 46 18.41 4.68 -0.09
C ILE A 46 18.43 4.49 -1.60
N GLN A 47 17.24 4.44 -2.21
CA GLN A 47 17.08 4.27 -3.64
C GLN A 47 16.83 5.62 -4.32
N HIS A 48 17.57 5.89 -5.39
CA HIS A 48 17.18 6.89 -6.37
C HIS A 48 16.47 6.17 -7.51
N PHE A 49 15.27 6.62 -7.86
CA PHE A 49 14.51 6.04 -8.95
C PHE A 49 14.89 6.73 -10.26
N GLU A 50 15.54 6.00 -11.15
CA GLU A 50 15.79 6.43 -12.52
C GLU A 50 14.67 5.92 -13.44
N LEU A 51 14.31 6.74 -14.44
CA LEU A 51 13.30 6.40 -15.44
C LEU A 51 13.84 5.29 -16.35
N THR A 52 13.58 4.03 -16.02
CA THR A 52 14.29 2.89 -16.64
C THR A 52 13.38 1.76 -17.15
N ALA A 53 12.12 1.69 -16.71
CA ALA A 53 11.14 0.75 -17.25
C ALA A 53 9.73 1.36 -17.31
N ASP A 54 9.00 1.09 -18.41
CA ASP A 54 7.61 1.50 -18.56
C ASP A 54 6.70 0.56 -17.77
N TYR A 55 6.18 1.03 -16.64
CA TYR A 55 5.14 0.33 -15.87
C TYR A 55 3.73 0.76 -16.29
N THR A 56 3.62 1.59 -17.32
CA THR A 56 2.35 2.16 -17.78
C THR A 56 2.36 2.25 -19.30
N PHE A 57 1.18 2.36 -19.92
CA PHE A 57 1.02 2.50 -21.36
C PHE A 57 -0.07 3.51 -21.67
N ASN A 58 -0.10 4.03 -22.90
CA ASN A 58 -1.19 4.91 -23.35
C ASN A 58 -2.44 4.07 -23.66
N PRO A 59 -3.55 4.18 -22.89
CA PRO A 59 -4.72 3.35 -23.14
C PRO A 59 -5.38 3.59 -24.51
N LEU A 60 -5.16 4.75 -25.13
CA LEU A 60 -5.77 5.15 -26.39
C LEU A 60 -4.99 4.69 -27.62
N ASN A 61 -3.68 4.52 -27.49
CA ASN A 61 -2.79 4.14 -28.57
C ASN A 61 -1.66 3.26 -28.04
N THR A 62 -2.01 2.00 -27.75
CA THR A 62 -1.03 0.99 -27.32
C THR A 62 -1.21 -0.31 -28.09
N THR A 63 -0.11 -1.00 -28.32
CA THR A 63 -0.07 -2.31 -28.97
C THR A 63 -0.28 -3.44 -27.97
N ALA A 64 -0.59 -4.64 -28.47
CA ALA A 64 -0.66 -5.83 -27.63
C ALA A 64 0.70 -6.16 -26.97
N ASP A 65 1.80 -5.91 -27.68
CA ASP A 65 3.16 -6.16 -27.19
C ASP A 65 3.53 -5.21 -26.04
N GLU A 66 3.18 -3.94 -26.13
CA GLU A 66 3.38 -2.97 -25.04
C GLU A 66 2.57 -3.36 -23.79
N LYS A 67 1.30 -3.75 -23.95
CA LYS A 67 0.49 -4.25 -22.84
C LYS A 67 1.13 -5.47 -22.17
N HIS A 68 1.68 -6.38 -22.98
CA HIS A 68 2.37 -7.57 -22.48
C HIS A 68 3.67 -7.19 -21.75
N GLN A 69 4.45 -6.27 -22.29
CA GLN A 69 5.70 -5.83 -21.65
C GLN A 69 5.43 -5.11 -20.32
N VAL A 70 4.43 -4.23 -20.27
CA VAL A 70 4.01 -3.58 -19.03
C VAL A 70 3.57 -4.62 -18.00
N ARG A 71 2.75 -5.61 -18.38
CA ARG A 71 2.37 -6.72 -17.48
C ARG A 71 3.60 -7.44 -16.94
N LYS A 72 4.58 -7.79 -17.78
CA LYS A 72 5.83 -8.43 -17.33
C LYS A 72 6.59 -7.59 -16.32
N ASN A 73 6.63 -6.26 -16.51
CA ASN A 73 7.30 -5.36 -15.57
C ASN A 73 6.59 -5.37 -14.20
N TRP A 74 5.26 -5.36 -14.17
CA TRP A 74 4.49 -5.51 -12.93
C TRP A 74 4.68 -6.87 -12.27
N ASP A 75 4.69 -7.95 -13.07
CA ASP A 75 4.92 -9.31 -12.56
C ASP A 75 6.29 -9.42 -11.87
N ALA A 76 7.32 -8.73 -12.39
CA ALA A 76 8.66 -8.72 -11.81
C ALA A 76 8.75 -8.00 -10.44
N LEU A 77 7.76 -7.18 -10.06
CA LEU A 77 7.69 -6.58 -8.73
C LEU A 77 7.14 -7.54 -7.67
N MET A 78 6.43 -8.58 -8.10
CA MET A 78 5.77 -9.52 -7.21
C MET A 78 6.74 -10.66 -6.86
N PRO A 79 6.83 -11.06 -5.58
CA PRO A 79 7.60 -12.23 -5.21
C PRO A 79 6.88 -13.50 -5.64
N VAL A 80 7.62 -14.60 -5.73
CA VAL A 80 7.02 -15.94 -5.78
C VAL A 80 6.08 -16.12 -4.59
N GLY A 81 4.88 -16.63 -4.83
CA GLY A 81 3.81 -16.74 -3.82
C GLY A 81 3.01 -15.45 -3.62
N HIS A 82 3.22 -14.40 -4.43
CA HIS A 82 2.43 -13.15 -4.44
C HIS A 82 2.40 -12.38 -3.10
N GLY A 83 3.32 -12.69 -2.18
CA GLY A 83 3.35 -12.08 -0.85
C GLY A 83 2.47 -12.76 0.19
N PHE A 84 1.89 -13.92 -0.14
CA PHE A 84 1.22 -14.77 0.84
C PHE A 84 2.24 -15.57 1.64
N PHE A 85 2.02 -15.68 2.94
CA PHE A 85 2.79 -16.60 3.78
C PHE A 85 2.03 -17.04 5.03
N SER A 86 2.48 -18.16 5.60
CA SER A 86 1.97 -18.68 6.86
C SER A 86 2.79 -18.13 8.02
N ALA A 87 2.19 -17.29 8.86
CA ALA A 87 2.86 -16.75 10.03
C ALA A 87 2.92 -17.81 11.14
N THR A 88 4.13 -18.12 11.61
CA THR A 88 4.37 -19.15 12.65
C THR A 88 4.59 -18.57 14.05
N LYS A 89 4.74 -17.24 14.16
CA LYS A 89 4.97 -16.53 15.42
C LYS A 89 3.92 -15.43 15.61
N ASN A 90 3.63 -15.08 16.86
CA ASN A 90 2.75 -13.97 17.26
C ASN A 90 1.35 -13.96 16.61
N GLN A 91 0.81 -15.15 16.28
CA GLN A 91 -0.49 -15.28 15.60
C GLN A 91 -1.63 -14.54 16.32
N ASN A 92 -1.61 -14.48 17.65
CA ASN A 92 -2.61 -13.78 18.45
C ASN A 92 -2.63 -12.25 18.23
N GLN A 93 -1.60 -11.68 17.59
CA GLN A 93 -1.47 -10.25 17.30
C GLN A 93 -1.74 -9.93 15.82
N LEU A 94 -1.99 -10.96 15.01
CA LEU A 94 -2.27 -10.83 13.59
C LEU A 94 -3.78 -10.79 13.33
N PRO A 95 -4.22 -10.21 12.20
CA PRO A 95 -5.60 -10.33 11.75
C PRO A 95 -6.03 -11.79 11.57
N THR A 96 -7.33 -12.03 11.42
CA THR A 96 -7.83 -13.36 11.04
C THR A 96 -7.20 -13.80 9.72
N VAL A 97 -6.72 -15.04 9.65
CA VAL A 97 -6.13 -15.61 8.42
C VAL A 97 -7.11 -15.49 7.25
N THR A 98 -6.57 -15.20 6.06
CA THR A 98 -7.26 -15.35 4.79
C THR A 98 -6.85 -16.66 4.12
N VAL A 99 -7.25 -16.87 2.88
CA VAL A 99 -6.76 -17.95 2.02
C VAL A 99 -5.90 -17.40 0.89
N ASP A 100 -4.85 -18.14 0.54
CA ASP A 100 -4.07 -17.90 -0.67
C ASP A 100 -4.82 -18.41 -1.93
N PRO A 101 -4.29 -18.19 -3.16
CA PRO A 101 -4.92 -18.67 -4.39
C PRO A 101 -5.10 -20.19 -4.50
N GLU A 102 -4.38 -20.97 -3.70
CA GLU A 102 -4.46 -22.44 -3.63
C GLU A 102 -5.34 -22.94 -2.47
N ASN A 103 -6.00 -22.03 -1.75
CA ASN A 103 -6.84 -22.25 -0.57
C ASN A 103 -6.09 -22.66 0.72
N HIS A 104 -4.81 -22.33 0.85
CA HIS A 104 -4.10 -22.50 2.12
C HIS A 104 -4.34 -21.31 3.06
N PRO A 105 -4.45 -21.53 4.38
CA PRO A 105 -4.50 -20.44 5.36
C PRO A 105 -3.23 -19.60 5.33
N ALA A 106 -3.39 -18.29 5.11
CA ALA A 106 -2.28 -17.37 4.94
C ALA A 106 -2.60 -15.96 5.41
N HIS A 107 -1.54 -15.17 5.55
CA HIS A 107 -1.59 -13.70 5.56
C HIS A 107 -0.99 -13.18 4.27
N ILE A 108 -1.33 -11.94 3.92
CA ILE A 108 -0.74 -11.25 2.77
C ILE A 108 0.02 -10.01 3.26
N THR A 109 1.23 -9.79 2.77
CA THR A 109 1.95 -8.53 3.02
C THR A 109 1.24 -7.37 2.31
N ALA A 110 1.00 -6.28 3.03
CA ALA A 110 0.26 -5.11 2.56
C ALA A 110 0.80 -4.58 1.22
N VAL A 111 2.10 -4.33 1.07
CA VAL A 111 2.66 -3.79 -0.18
C VAL A 111 2.36 -4.64 -1.42
N PHE A 112 2.37 -5.97 -1.30
CA PHE A 112 2.08 -6.84 -2.45
C PHE A 112 0.60 -6.85 -2.79
N HIS A 113 -0.27 -6.76 -1.78
CA HIS A 113 -1.70 -6.55 -2.03
C HIS A 113 -1.98 -5.18 -2.65
N GLN A 114 -1.31 -4.13 -2.18
CA GLN A 114 -1.42 -2.76 -2.70
C GLN A 114 -0.96 -2.68 -4.17
N LEU A 115 0.16 -3.33 -4.52
CA LEU A 115 0.64 -3.42 -5.90
C LEU A 115 -0.36 -4.17 -6.80
N HIS A 116 -0.88 -5.31 -6.33
CA HIS A 116 -1.93 -6.05 -7.04
C HIS A 116 -3.16 -5.19 -7.31
N CYS A 117 -3.67 -4.51 -6.28
CA CYS A 117 -4.83 -3.61 -6.40
C CYS A 117 -4.55 -2.44 -7.35
N LEU A 118 -3.39 -1.79 -7.25
CA LEU A 118 -3.02 -0.69 -8.13
C LEU A 118 -2.97 -1.12 -9.60
N TYR A 119 -2.41 -2.30 -9.89
CA TYR A 119 -2.41 -2.88 -11.23
C TYR A 119 -3.82 -3.20 -11.73
N MET A 120 -4.69 -3.76 -10.89
CA MET A 120 -6.08 -4.05 -11.24
C MET A 120 -6.88 -2.78 -11.55
N ILE A 121 -6.69 -1.71 -10.77
CA ILE A 121 -7.31 -0.40 -11.00
C ILE A 121 -6.82 0.17 -12.34
N MET A 122 -5.50 0.10 -12.61
CA MET A 122 -4.93 0.54 -13.88
C MET A 122 -5.53 -0.21 -15.07
N GLN A 123 -5.64 -1.54 -14.99
CA GLN A 123 -6.26 -2.34 -16.06
C GLN A 123 -7.74 -2.00 -16.27
N ALA A 124 -8.50 -1.81 -15.20
CA ALA A 124 -9.91 -1.43 -15.28
C ALA A 124 -10.08 -0.05 -15.92
N TYR A 125 -9.26 0.93 -15.50
CA TYR A 125 -9.20 2.26 -16.10
C TYR A 125 -8.88 2.17 -17.60
N HIS A 126 -7.78 1.50 -17.97
CA HIS A 126 -7.37 1.36 -19.38
C HIS A 126 -8.42 0.66 -20.25
N SER A 127 -9.20 -0.26 -19.69
CA SER A 127 -10.26 -0.96 -20.43
C SER A 127 -11.53 -0.12 -20.60
N GLY A 128 -11.74 0.88 -19.75
CA GLY A 128 -12.94 1.74 -19.75
C GLY A 128 -12.77 3.08 -20.46
N VAL A 129 -11.55 3.52 -20.75
CA VAL A 129 -11.30 4.79 -21.44
C VAL A 129 -11.68 4.68 -22.92
N GLN A 130 -12.48 5.64 -23.40
CA GLN A 130 -12.78 5.84 -24.82
C GLN A 130 -12.08 7.08 -25.34
N ALA A 131 -11.62 7.08 -26.58
CA ALA A 131 -10.90 8.21 -27.18
C ALA A 131 -11.81 9.42 -27.42
N THR A 132 -11.63 10.46 -26.61
CA THR A 132 -12.15 11.82 -26.77
C THR A 132 -11.06 12.84 -26.42
N GLU A 133 -11.14 14.07 -26.95
CA GLU A 133 -10.17 15.15 -26.66
C GLU A 133 -9.96 15.37 -25.15
N GLU A 134 -11.02 15.31 -24.34
CA GLU A 134 -10.95 15.45 -22.88
C GLU A 134 -10.25 14.26 -22.21
N THR A 135 -10.48 13.05 -22.72
CA THR A 135 -9.88 11.82 -22.18
C THR A 135 -8.41 11.66 -22.56
N GLU A 136 -7.92 12.28 -23.64
CA GLU A 136 -6.49 12.21 -24.02
C GLU A 136 -5.60 12.85 -22.95
N ALA A 137 -5.94 14.08 -22.54
CA ALA A 137 -5.22 14.79 -21.49
C ALA A 137 -5.28 14.05 -20.15
N MET A 138 -6.47 13.53 -19.81
CA MET A 138 -6.67 12.76 -18.58
C MET A 138 -5.91 11.43 -18.59
N ALA A 139 -5.90 10.71 -19.71
CA ALA A 139 -5.16 9.47 -19.89
C ALA A 139 -3.65 9.67 -19.72
N PHE A 140 -3.11 10.76 -20.27
CA PHE A 140 -1.71 11.12 -20.05
C PHE A 140 -1.41 11.41 -18.58
N HIS A 141 -2.28 12.14 -17.88
CA HIS A 141 -2.08 12.48 -16.47
C HIS A 141 -2.12 11.22 -15.59
N LEU A 142 -3.16 10.41 -15.75
CA LEU A 142 -3.35 9.19 -14.96
C LEU A 142 -2.26 8.16 -15.20
N ARG A 143 -1.67 8.11 -16.39
CA ARG A 143 -0.48 7.31 -16.68
C ARG A 143 0.65 7.60 -15.69
N HIS A 144 1.00 8.86 -15.48
CA HIS A 144 2.07 9.20 -14.52
C HIS A 144 1.61 9.08 -13.07
N CYS A 145 0.32 9.24 -12.77
CA CYS A 145 -0.22 8.98 -11.43
C CYS A 145 -0.03 7.52 -11.01
N PHE A 146 -0.29 6.55 -11.91
CA PHE A 146 -0.05 5.13 -11.61
C PHE A 146 1.43 4.86 -11.31
N GLU A 147 2.34 5.47 -12.06
CA GLU A 147 3.77 5.35 -11.81
C GLU A 147 4.19 6.00 -10.49
N TYR A 148 3.69 7.20 -10.21
CA TYR A 148 3.94 7.91 -8.94
C TYR A 148 3.49 7.09 -7.72
N LEU A 149 2.29 6.50 -7.79
CA LEU A 149 1.78 5.64 -6.73
C LEU A 149 2.60 4.36 -6.60
N ARG A 150 2.93 3.70 -7.72
CA ARG A 150 3.76 2.48 -7.72
C ARG A 150 5.12 2.72 -7.08
N LEU A 151 5.79 3.82 -7.41
CA LEU A 151 7.07 4.22 -6.81
C LEU A 151 6.93 4.44 -5.31
N SER A 152 5.86 5.09 -4.86
CA SER A 152 5.58 5.27 -3.43
C SER A 152 5.42 3.92 -2.71
N LEU A 153 4.66 2.99 -3.28
CA LEU A 153 4.45 1.66 -2.70
C LEU A 153 5.78 0.88 -2.58
N VAL A 154 6.57 0.83 -3.65
CA VAL A 154 7.86 0.13 -3.65
C VAL A 154 8.87 0.79 -2.70
N CYS A 155 8.87 2.13 -2.61
CA CYS A 155 9.79 2.86 -1.73
C CYS A 155 9.48 2.67 -0.24
N HIS A 156 8.19 2.63 0.13
CA HIS A 156 7.79 2.55 1.53
C HIS A 156 7.60 1.12 2.02
N GLY A 157 7.26 0.19 1.13
CA GLY A 157 7.27 -1.25 1.41
C GLY A 157 6.51 -1.62 2.67
N ASP A 158 5.21 -1.31 2.75
CA ASP A 158 4.41 -1.64 3.92
C ASP A 158 4.38 -3.14 4.19
N THR A 159 5.04 -3.56 5.27
CA THR A 159 5.18 -4.96 5.66
C THR A 159 4.09 -5.45 6.61
N ALA A 160 3.04 -4.65 6.84
CA ALA A 160 1.90 -5.07 7.62
C ALA A 160 1.28 -6.35 7.05
N LEU A 161 0.80 -7.21 7.95
CA LEU A 161 0.19 -8.48 7.57
C LEU A 161 -1.32 -8.33 7.54
N GLY A 162 -1.85 -8.28 6.33
CA GLY A 162 -3.27 -8.34 6.06
C GLY A 162 -3.82 -9.74 6.31
N GLY A 163 -5.12 -9.78 6.49
CA GLY A 163 -5.88 -11.00 6.68
C GLY A 163 -7.27 -10.83 6.09
N ARG A 164 -8.23 -11.54 6.65
CA ARG A 164 -9.60 -11.51 6.16
C ARG A 164 -10.38 -10.33 6.77
N VAL A 165 -10.94 -9.48 5.91
CA VAL A 165 -11.84 -8.37 6.31
C VAL A 165 -13.28 -8.85 6.42
N ASP A 166 -13.71 -9.73 5.51
CA ASP A 166 -14.99 -10.43 5.50
C ASP A 166 -14.84 -11.80 4.85
N ASP A 167 -15.90 -12.62 4.78
CA ASP A 167 -15.80 -14.00 4.26
C ASP A 167 -15.23 -14.14 2.85
N THR A 168 -15.15 -13.06 2.07
CA THR A 168 -14.73 -13.03 0.67
C THR A 168 -13.52 -12.15 0.38
N THR A 169 -13.13 -11.27 1.30
CA THR A 169 -12.17 -10.20 1.02
C THR A 169 -10.95 -10.27 1.91
N ALA A 170 -9.78 -10.45 1.29
CA ALA A 170 -8.50 -10.17 1.94
C ALA A 170 -8.30 -8.65 2.04
N GLY A 171 -7.69 -8.16 3.10
CA GLY A 171 -7.41 -6.75 3.29
C GLY A 171 -6.67 -6.46 4.59
N GLU A 172 -6.53 -5.19 4.89
CA GLU A 172 -5.63 -4.70 5.93
C GLU A 172 -6.36 -4.36 7.24
N ALA A 173 -7.66 -4.69 7.34
CA ALA A 173 -8.45 -4.40 8.53
C ALA A 173 -7.88 -5.11 9.76
N GLY A 174 -7.45 -4.33 10.76
CA GLY A 174 -6.83 -4.86 11.98
C GLY A 174 -5.34 -5.19 11.83
N ALA A 175 -4.75 -5.01 10.65
CA ALA A 175 -3.31 -5.16 10.46
C ALA A 175 -2.55 -4.05 11.21
N GLN A 176 -1.36 -4.39 11.69
CA GLN A 176 -0.48 -3.43 12.36
C GLN A 176 0.47 -2.80 11.34
N HIS A 177 0.38 -1.49 11.17
CA HIS A 177 1.21 -0.72 10.25
C HIS A 177 2.22 0.16 11.00
N VAL A 178 3.39 0.37 10.40
CA VAL A 178 4.40 1.32 10.90
C VAL A 178 4.33 2.60 10.07
N CYS A 179 3.44 3.52 10.47
CA CYS A 179 3.21 4.76 9.73
C CYS A 179 4.05 5.92 10.26
N LYS A 180 4.32 6.92 9.39
CA LYS A 180 4.68 8.26 9.84
C LYS A 180 3.49 8.89 10.59
N ASP A 181 3.77 9.73 11.58
CA ASP A 181 2.70 10.48 12.25
C ASP A 181 2.07 11.48 11.26
N TRP A 182 0.90 11.12 10.73
CA TRP A 182 0.16 11.95 9.79
C TRP A 182 -0.17 13.34 10.34
N GLY A 183 -0.43 13.46 11.65
CA GLY A 183 -0.67 14.76 12.27
C GLY A 183 0.59 15.63 12.22
N ALA A 184 1.75 15.06 12.49
CA ALA A 184 3.03 15.75 12.38
C ALA A 184 3.38 16.11 10.93
N VAL A 185 3.16 15.19 9.98
CA VAL A 185 3.38 15.43 8.54
C VAL A 185 2.53 16.60 8.06
N LYS A 186 1.23 16.61 8.38
CA LYS A 186 0.33 17.72 8.01
C LYS A 186 0.78 19.04 8.61
N ARG A 187 1.04 19.09 9.93
CA ARG A 187 1.49 20.32 10.60
C ARG A 187 2.78 20.85 9.97
N PHE A 188 3.74 19.96 9.70
CA PHE A 188 5.00 20.35 9.06
C PHE A 188 4.76 20.96 7.68
N ALA A 189 3.93 20.33 6.84
CA ALA A 189 3.58 20.87 5.52
C ALA A 189 2.85 22.22 5.63
N GLU A 190 1.90 22.35 6.56
CA GLU A 190 1.16 23.59 6.78
C GLU A 190 2.07 24.75 7.24
N THR A 191 3.04 24.51 8.12
CA THR A 191 3.95 25.58 8.58
C THR A 191 4.98 26.00 7.53
N HIS A 192 5.14 25.22 6.45
CA HIS A 192 6.06 25.49 5.34
C HIS A 192 5.34 25.68 4.00
N ARG A 193 4.01 25.86 4.01
CA ARG A 193 3.21 26.03 2.80
C ARG A 193 3.55 27.32 2.07
N THR A 194 3.37 27.32 0.75
CA THR A 194 3.61 28.48 -0.12
C THR A 194 2.31 29.15 -0.60
N ASN A 195 1.16 28.55 -0.30
CA ASN A 195 -0.17 29.05 -0.64
C ASN A 195 -1.21 28.62 0.42
N GLU A 196 -2.44 29.10 0.27
CA GLU A 196 -3.55 28.83 1.19
C GLU A 196 -4.62 27.89 0.58
N PHE A 197 -4.31 27.16 -0.50
CA PHE A 197 -5.26 26.24 -1.13
C PHE A 197 -5.75 25.18 -0.15
N ARG A 198 -7.02 24.82 -0.25
CA ARG A 198 -7.69 23.88 0.65
C ARG A 198 -8.39 22.77 -0.13
N GLY A 199 -8.45 21.59 0.46
CA GLY A 199 -9.12 20.44 -0.14
C GLY A 199 -8.24 19.65 -1.11
N ILE A 200 -8.82 18.61 -1.69
CA ILE A 200 -8.16 17.75 -2.70
C ILE A 200 -8.19 18.43 -4.08
N ILE A 201 -9.27 19.15 -4.36
CA ILE A 201 -9.47 19.98 -5.55
C ILE A 201 -9.72 21.38 -5.02
N ASP A 202 -9.06 22.37 -5.61
CA ASP A 202 -9.33 23.77 -5.34
C ASP A 202 -10.70 24.12 -5.91
N THR A 203 -11.67 24.43 -5.03
CA THR A 203 -13.07 24.67 -5.41
C THR A 203 -13.51 26.10 -5.15
N ASP A 204 -12.58 27.03 -4.91
CA ASP A 204 -12.87 28.47 -4.76
C ASP A 204 -12.87 29.20 -6.11
#